data_AF-A0A7S1WH22-F1
#
_entry.id   AF-A0A7S1WH22-F1
#
_cell.length_a   1.000
_cell.length_b   1.000
_cell.length_c   1.000
_cell.angle_alpha   90.00
_cell.angle_beta   90.00
_cell.angle_gamma   90.00
#
_symmetry.space_group_name_H-M   'P 1'
#
loop_
_entity.id
_entity.type
_entity.pdbx_description
1 polymer ?
#
loop_
_entity_poly.entity_id
_entity_poly.type
_entity_poly.pdbx_seq_one_letter_code
_entity_poly.pdbx_strand_id
1 'polypeptide(L)'
;PQRRRRARGEGPAEGPAEGLAVQEPEEQQPKRAPTVFFLWYSENRRAIVEAMGGSVSAAAGAKAAGERWKALAAEEKAPYEARVAEMKAEYDRAMADFLARGGVPRRRGARKDRQPELWRQLKRPSGGAFGAFLRSQRQEIRRSMPGGAQAAEVSREAERRWKELPDGAKQSYQEGFDRKLAEYRAALQEHKSNPVGLMRSARVTSGAACGWTLQAWRNARRAVCWKISEPKAEGRAGRTFQDFKDLRQGVETAVYRQLNNLVRPGLLARLNGKAAAPGAAPGA
;
A
#
# COMPACT_ATOMS: atom_id res chain seq x y z
N PRO A 1 13.46 19.08 44.72
CA PRO A 1 13.14 20.10 43.68
C PRO A 1 11.91 19.67 42.85
N GLN A 2 10.74 19.93 43.41
CA GLN A 2 9.43 19.65 42.82
C GLN A 2 9.10 20.74 41.78
N ARG A 3 8.75 20.36 40.54
CA ARG A 3 8.20 21.30 39.55
C ARG A 3 6.71 21.52 39.84
N ARG A 4 6.41 22.72 40.32
CA ARG A 4 5.06 23.25 40.59
C ARG A 4 4.18 23.24 39.33
N ARG A 5 2.94 22.76 39.51
CA ARG A 5 1.78 23.03 38.66
C ARG A 5 1.54 24.55 38.55
N ARG A 6 1.07 25.03 37.39
CA ARG A 6 0.33 26.30 37.26
C ARG A 6 -1.00 26.04 36.55
N ALA A 7 -2.03 26.64 37.13
CA ALA A 7 -3.45 26.40 36.92
C ALA A 7 -4.05 27.32 35.83
N ARG A 8 -5.32 27.03 35.52
CA ARG A 8 -6.25 27.80 34.68
C ARG A 8 -6.40 29.26 35.15
N GLY A 9 -6.74 30.14 34.21
CA GLY A 9 -7.35 31.44 34.46
C GLY A 9 -8.41 31.73 33.39
N GLU A 10 -9.57 32.23 33.82
CA GLU A 10 -10.77 32.59 33.05
C GLU A 10 -10.85 34.12 32.83
N GLY A 11 -11.37 34.54 31.65
CA GLY A 11 -12.11 35.80 31.33
C GLY A 11 -11.33 37.11 31.09
N PRO A 12 -11.91 38.17 30.43
CA PRO A 12 -13.28 38.36 29.90
C PRO A 12 -13.36 38.93 28.43
N ALA A 13 -14.52 39.46 28.03
CA ALA A 13 -15.12 39.56 26.67
C ALA A 13 -15.14 40.96 25.98
N GLU A 14 -15.59 40.96 24.69
CA GLU A 14 -16.11 42.06 23.80
C GLU A 14 -15.09 43.05 23.18
N GLY A 15 -15.04 43.45 21.88
CA GLY A 15 -15.82 43.29 20.62
C GLY A 15 -15.05 44.02 19.47
N PRO A 16 -15.69 44.52 18.39
CA PRO A 16 -16.06 43.88 17.13
C PRO A 16 -15.04 44.07 15.97
N ALA A 17 -15.04 43.18 14.99
CA ALA A 17 -14.47 43.46 13.66
C ALA A 17 -15.28 42.74 12.58
N GLU A 18 -16.18 43.51 11.95
CA GLU A 18 -16.73 43.17 10.64
C GLU A 18 -15.59 42.99 9.65
N GLY A 19 -15.40 41.75 9.19
CA GLY A 19 -14.59 41.42 8.05
C GLY A 19 -15.34 40.33 7.29
N LEU A 20 -15.80 40.66 6.10
CA LEU A 20 -16.42 39.74 5.14
C LEU A 20 -15.52 38.52 4.93
N ALA A 21 -15.73 37.48 5.73
CA ALA A 21 -15.11 36.19 5.54
C ALA A 21 -15.83 35.51 4.37
N VAL A 22 -15.21 35.58 3.19
CA VAL A 22 -15.48 34.64 2.11
C VAL A 22 -15.19 33.24 2.68
N GLN A 23 -16.26 32.55 3.12
CA GLN A 23 -16.18 31.19 3.65
C GLN A 23 -15.51 30.28 2.62
N GLU A 24 -14.45 29.58 3.05
CA GLU A 24 -13.76 28.61 2.21
C GLU A 24 -14.79 27.62 1.62
N PRO A 25 -14.58 27.12 0.39
CA PRO A 25 -15.50 26.16 -0.25
C PRO A 25 -15.79 24.89 0.58
N GLU A 26 -14.99 24.61 1.61
CA GLU A 26 -15.16 23.49 2.53
C GLU A 26 -16.28 23.70 3.57
N GLU A 27 -16.63 24.95 3.90
CA GLU A 27 -17.70 25.27 4.86
C GLU A 27 -19.10 25.25 4.23
N GLN A 28 -19.18 25.34 2.90
CA GLN A 28 -20.47 25.43 2.20
C GLN A 28 -21.11 24.05 1.95
N GLN A 29 -20.32 22.98 1.83
CA GLN A 29 -20.86 21.63 1.61
C GLN A 29 -21.30 20.98 2.93
N PRO A 30 -22.57 20.53 3.06
CA PRO A 30 -23.02 19.82 4.25
C PRO A 30 -22.18 18.57 4.54
N LYS A 31 -21.85 18.34 5.81
CA LYS A 31 -21.14 17.13 6.26
C LYS A 31 -22.10 15.95 6.26
N ARG A 32 -21.65 14.81 5.75
CA ARG A 32 -22.44 13.56 5.71
C ARG A 32 -22.78 13.09 7.12
N ALA A 33 -24.02 12.62 7.30
CA ALA A 33 -24.42 11.92 8.51
C ALA A 33 -23.49 10.73 8.81
N PRO A 34 -23.07 10.52 10.07
CA PRO A 34 -22.28 9.35 10.46
C PRO A 34 -23.09 8.07 10.24
N THR A 35 -22.42 6.94 10.03
CA THR A 35 -23.12 5.64 10.01
C THR A 35 -23.51 5.24 11.43
N VAL A 36 -24.52 4.38 11.57
CA VAL A 36 -25.02 3.87 12.86
C VAL A 36 -23.89 3.40 13.79
N PHE A 37 -22.95 2.61 13.26
CA PHE A 37 -21.76 2.17 13.99
C PHE A 37 -20.89 3.33 14.50
N PHE A 38 -20.68 4.38 13.71
CA PHE A 38 -19.81 5.49 14.10
C PHE A 38 -20.46 6.38 15.15
N LEU A 39 -21.79 6.55 15.09
CA LEU A 39 -22.54 7.22 16.14
C LEU A 39 -22.39 6.46 17.47
N TRP A 40 -22.70 5.17 17.47
CA TRP A 40 -22.51 4.31 18.64
C TRP A 40 -21.06 4.28 19.13
N TYR A 41 -20.09 4.13 18.21
CA TYR A 41 -18.68 4.05 18.57
C TYR A 41 -18.21 5.36 19.21
N SER A 42 -18.67 6.51 18.75
CA SER A 42 -18.28 7.80 19.32
C SER A 42 -18.67 7.93 20.80
N GLU A 43 -19.84 7.41 21.18
CA GLU A 43 -20.35 7.41 22.55
C GLU A 43 -19.66 6.34 23.41
N ASN A 44 -19.33 5.18 22.83
CA ASN A 44 -18.81 4.02 23.58
C ASN A 44 -17.28 3.89 23.56
N ARG A 45 -16.57 4.69 22.75
CA ARG A 45 -15.11 4.55 22.56
C ARG A 45 -14.32 4.66 23.85
N ARG A 46 -14.70 5.58 24.75
CA ARG A 46 -13.99 5.77 26.04
C ARG A 46 -14.12 4.53 26.92
N ALA A 47 -15.34 4.06 27.14
CA ALA A 47 -15.61 2.85 27.92
C ALA A 47 -14.92 1.60 27.33
N ILE A 48 -14.87 1.49 26.00
CA ILE A 48 -14.17 0.39 25.32
C ILE A 48 -12.66 0.45 25.58
N VAL A 49 -12.07 1.63 25.52
CA VAL A 49 -10.63 1.84 25.78
C VAL A 49 -10.29 1.59 27.25
N GLU A 50 -11.11 2.09 28.18
CA GLU A 50 -10.94 1.88 29.62
C GLU A 50 -11.04 0.40 30.00
N ALA A 51 -12.04 -0.31 29.48
CA ALA A 51 -12.21 -1.75 29.69
C ALA A 51 -11.02 -2.59 29.16
N MET A 52 -10.18 -2.03 28.29
CA MET A 52 -8.96 -2.66 27.78
C MET A 52 -7.67 -2.15 28.43
N GLY A 53 -7.76 -1.43 29.56
CA GLY A 53 -6.61 -0.92 30.30
C GLY A 53 -6.18 0.51 29.95
N GLY A 54 -7.06 1.29 29.31
CA GLY A 54 -6.93 2.75 29.14
C GLY A 54 -5.95 3.22 28.06
N SER A 55 -4.82 2.53 27.87
CA SER A 55 -3.83 2.87 26.85
C SER A 55 -3.75 1.78 25.79
N VAL A 56 -4.68 1.83 24.84
CA VAL A 56 -4.71 0.92 23.67
C VAL A 56 -4.54 1.68 22.38
N SER A 57 -3.86 1.05 21.41
CA SER A 57 -3.75 1.63 20.07
C SER A 57 -5.14 1.85 19.46
N ALA A 58 -5.29 2.91 18.65
CA ALA A 58 -6.56 3.19 17.96
C ALA A 58 -7.04 2.01 17.11
N ALA A 59 -6.11 1.23 16.54
CA ALA A 59 -6.43 0.03 15.75
C ALA A 59 -7.01 -1.10 16.63
N ALA A 60 -6.41 -1.35 17.81
CA ALA A 60 -6.92 -2.35 18.75
C ALA A 60 -8.29 -1.93 19.30
N GLY A 61 -8.46 -0.64 19.64
CA GLY A 61 -9.74 -0.09 20.09
C GLY A 61 -10.85 -0.19 19.04
N ALA A 62 -10.54 0.10 17.78
CA ALA A 62 -11.50 -0.04 16.69
C ALA A 62 -11.90 -1.50 16.42
N LYS A 63 -10.96 -2.44 16.56
CA LYS A 63 -11.23 -3.87 16.40
C LYS A 63 -12.20 -4.38 17.49
N ALA A 64 -11.89 -4.09 18.75
CA ALA A 64 -12.75 -4.46 19.87
C ALA A 64 -14.15 -3.83 19.78
N ALA A 65 -14.23 -2.58 19.32
CA ALA A 65 -15.51 -1.93 19.07
C ALA A 65 -16.32 -2.61 17.96
N GLY A 66 -15.67 -3.03 16.87
CA GLY A 66 -16.33 -3.77 15.79
C GLY A 66 -16.87 -5.12 16.23
N GLU A 67 -16.17 -5.83 17.12
CA GLU A 67 -16.63 -7.09 17.72
C GLU A 67 -17.83 -6.87 18.64
N ARG A 68 -17.77 -5.86 19.52
CA ARG A 68 -18.89 -5.48 20.41
C ARG A 68 -20.13 -5.07 19.61
N TRP A 69 -19.98 -4.22 18.58
CA TRP A 69 -21.10 -3.80 17.74
C TRP A 69 -21.81 -4.97 17.05
N LYS A 70 -21.06 -5.98 16.59
CA LYS A 70 -21.64 -7.18 16.00
C LYS A 70 -22.43 -8.01 17.02
N ALA A 71 -21.97 -8.03 18.27
CA ALA A 71 -22.62 -8.76 19.36
C ALA A 71 -23.86 -8.05 19.94
N LEU A 72 -24.03 -6.74 19.73
CA LEU A 72 -25.22 -6.01 20.20
C LEU A 72 -26.50 -6.52 19.53
N ALA A 73 -27.58 -6.58 20.31
CA ALA A 73 -28.90 -6.97 19.84
C ALA A 73 -29.53 -5.91 18.91
N ALA A 74 -30.58 -6.26 18.18
CA ALA A 74 -31.24 -5.34 17.26
C ALA A 74 -31.91 -4.18 18.02
N GLU A 75 -32.42 -4.47 19.21
CA GLU A 75 -33.08 -3.55 20.13
C GLU A 75 -32.12 -2.48 20.64
N GLU A 76 -30.86 -2.86 20.87
CA GLU A 76 -29.80 -1.93 21.30
C GLU A 76 -29.29 -1.05 20.15
N LYS A 77 -29.45 -1.52 18.90
CA LYS A 77 -29.09 -0.77 17.68
C LYS A 77 -30.18 0.19 17.23
N ALA A 78 -31.45 -0.17 17.44
CA ALA A 78 -32.63 0.60 17.06
C ALA A 78 -32.57 2.11 17.42
N PRO A 79 -32.19 2.54 18.64
CA PRO A 79 -32.11 3.97 18.95
C PRO A 79 -31.03 4.71 18.13
N TYR A 80 -29.92 4.03 17.80
CA TYR A 80 -28.88 4.62 16.95
C TYR A 80 -29.34 4.68 15.49
N GLU A 81 -30.10 3.68 15.02
CA GLU A 81 -30.65 3.67 13.66
C GLU A 81 -31.65 4.81 13.47
N ALA A 82 -32.53 5.05 14.45
CA ALA A 82 -33.47 6.16 14.43
C ALA A 82 -32.75 7.52 14.38
N ARG A 83 -31.77 7.76 15.27
CA ARG A 83 -30.97 9.00 15.27
C ARG A 83 -30.21 9.20 13.98
N VAL A 84 -29.65 8.14 13.39
CA VAL A 84 -28.97 8.24 12.09
C VAL A 84 -29.94 8.52 10.95
N ALA A 85 -31.17 8.01 11.01
CA ALA A 85 -32.21 8.31 10.03
C ALA A 85 -32.59 9.80 10.06
N GLU A 86 -32.73 10.39 11.25
CA GLU A 86 -32.97 11.83 11.43
C GLU A 86 -31.80 12.67 10.88
N MET A 87 -30.56 12.35 11.28
CA MET A 87 -29.36 13.05 10.78
C MET A 87 -29.19 12.92 9.25
N LYS A 88 -29.61 11.80 8.65
CA LYS A 88 -29.62 11.64 7.19
C LYS A 88 -30.66 12.53 6.54
N ALA A 89 -31.86 12.60 7.09
CA ALA A 89 -32.91 13.47 6.57
C ALA A 89 -32.52 14.96 6.63
N GLU A 90 -31.87 15.39 7.71
CA GLU A 90 -31.30 16.74 7.83
C GLU A 90 -30.18 16.97 6.80
N TYR A 91 -29.28 16.00 6.62
CA TYR A 91 -28.23 16.08 5.61
C TYR A 91 -28.79 16.18 4.20
N ASP A 92 -29.82 15.41 3.86
CA ASP A 92 -30.42 15.39 2.53
C ASP A 92 -31.11 16.74 2.23
N ARG A 93 -31.77 17.35 3.21
CA ARG A 93 -32.32 18.71 3.11
C ARG A 93 -31.21 19.75 2.91
N ALA A 94 -30.18 19.72 3.76
CA ALA A 94 -29.06 20.66 3.65
C ALA A 94 -28.31 20.51 2.32
N MET A 95 -28.19 19.27 1.80
CA MET A 95 -27.55 19.01 0.51
C MET A 95 -28.40 19.50 -0.65
N ALA A 96 -29.73 19.34 -0.60
CA ALA A 96 -30.64 19.91 -1.58
C ALA A 96 -30.51 21.45 -1.63
N ASP A 97 -30.47 22.11 -0.48
CA ASP A 97 -30.28 23.56 -0.38
C ASP A 97 -28.90 24.00 -0.92
N PHE A 98 -27.85 23.25 -0.61
CA PHE A 98 -26.51 23.50 -1.14
C PHE A 98 -26.48 23.41 -2.67
N LEU A 99 -27.10 22.37 -3.25
CA LEU A 99 -27.19 22.21 -4.70
C LEU A 99 -28.04 23.33 -5.34
N ALA A 100 -29.15 23.72 -4.70
CA ALA A 100 -30.01 24.80 -5.18
C ALA A 100 -29.30 26.17 -5.19
N ARG A 101 -28.38 26.40 -4.25
CA ARG A 101 -27.52 27.60 -4.20
C ARG A 101 -26.33 27.55 -5.17
N GLY A 102 -26.29 26.57 -6.09
CA GLY A 102 -25.22 26.40 -7.06
C GLY A 102 -23.98 25.68 -6.54
N GLY A 103 -24.07 25.05 -5.37
CA GLY A 103 -22.99 24.27 -4.78
C GLY A 103 -22.65 23.04 -5.62
N VAL A 104 -21.37 22.84 -5.93
CA VAL A 104 -20.90 21.64 -6.64
C VAL A 104 -20.41 20.62 -5.62
N PRO A 105 -21.04 19.42 -5.52
CA PRO A 105 -20.62 18.43 -4.55
C PRO A 105 -19.22 17.93 -4.92
N ARG A 106 -18.28 18.07 -3.99
CA ARG A 106 -16.91 17.60 -4.20
C ARG A 106 -16.92 16.09 -4.47
N ARG A 107 -16.35 15.67 -5.60
CA ARG A 107 -16.06 14.25 -5.83
C ARG A 107 -15.08 13.80 -4.76
N ARG A 108 -15.40 12.70 -4.06
CA ARG A 108 -14.47 12.05 -3.13
C ARG A 108 -13.18 11.83 -3.92
N GLY A 109 -12.10 12.50 -3.53
CA GLY A 109 -10.82 12.36 -4.23
C GLY A 109 -10.51 10.88 -4.35
N ALA A 110 -10.22 10.40 -5.56
CA ALA A 110 -9.70 9.05 -5.75
C ALA A 110 -8.59 8.90 -4.72
N ARG A 111 -8.66 7.87 -3.85
CA ARG A 111 -7.57 7.59 -2.91
C ARG A 111 -6.32 7.60 -3.75
N LYS A 112 -5.47 8.63 -3.60
CA LYS A 112 -4.21 8.72 -4.33
C LYS A 112 -3.53 7.42 -4.02
N ASP A 113 -3.41 6.57 -5.03
CA ASP A 113 -3.03 5.18 -4.86
C ASP A 113 -1.76 5.18 -4.00
N ARG A 114 -1.92 4.83 -2.72
CA ARG A 114 -0.82 4.43 -1.83
C ARG A 114 -0.38 3.02 -2.22
N GLN A 115 -0.41 2.76 -3.52
CA GLN A 115 0.19 1.60 -4.11
C GLN A 115 1.70 1.77 -3.86
N PRO A 116 2.34 0.80 -3.20
CA PRO A 116 3.79 0.74 -3.10
C PRO A 116 4.41 1.06 -4.45
N GLU A 117 5.53 1.80 -4.46
CA GLU A 117 6.22 2.28 -5.67
C GLU A 117 6.46 1.17 -6.71
N LEU A 118 6.52 -0.07 -6.25
CA LEU A 118 6.61 -1.27 -7.07
C LEU A 118 5.39 -1.53 -8.00
N TRP A 119 4.15 -1.27 -7.55
CA TRP A 119 2.96 -1.38 -8.39
C TRP A 119 2.88 -0.27 -9.45
N ARG A 120 3.62 0.83 -9.26
CA ARG A 120 3.77 1.87 -10.29
C ARG A 120 4.69 1.43 -11.43
N GLN A 121 5.64 0.54 -11.14
CA GLN A 121 6.59 0.00 -12.11
C GLN A 121 6.00 -1.17 -12.89
N LEU A 122 5.20 -2.02 -12.23
CA LEU A 122 4.52 -3.16 -12.84
C LEU A 122 3.13 -2.77 -13.36
N LYS A 123 3.09 -2.03 -14.48
CA LYS A 123 1.83 -1.74 -15.19
C LYS A 123 1.42 -2.91 -16.07
N ARG A 124 0.20 -3.40 -15.86
CA ARG A 124 -0.38 -4.45 -16.70
C ARG A 124 -0.47 -3.99 -18.17
N PRO A 125 0.04 -4.77 -19.13
CA PRO A 125 -0.22 -4.53 -20.54
C PRO A 125 -1.73 -4.52 -20.81
N SER A 126 -2.25 -3.43 -21.39
CA SER A 126 -3.67 -3.26 -21.71
C SER A 126 -3.91 -3.13 -23.22
N GLY A 127 -5.13 -3.47 -23.64
CA GLY A 127 -5.61 -3.29 -25.02
C GLY A 127 -5.29 -4.43 -26.00
N GLY A 128 -4.73 -5.56 -25.58
CA GLY A 128 -4.46 -6.71 -26.45
C GLY A 128 -3.52 -6.40 -27.62
N ALA A 129 -3.60 -7.20 -28.69
CA ALA A 129 -2.83 -7.01 -29.92
C ALA A 129 -3.09 -5.64 -30.58
N PHE A 130 -4.35 -5.22 -30.69
CA PHE A 130 -4.71 -3.91 -31.24
C PHE A 130 -4.11 -2.75 -30.42
N GLY A 131 -4.10 -2.86 -29.09
CA GLY A 131 -3.46 -1.88 -28.22
C GLY A 131 -1.94 -1.84 -28.39
N ALA A 132 -1.30 -2.98 -28.70
CA ALA A 132 0.13 -3.02 -29.04
C ALA A 132 0.40 -2.33 -30.38
N PHE A 133 -0.42 -2.61 -31.39
CA PHE A 133 -0.41 -1.93 -32.69
C PHE A 133 -0.59 -0.41 -32.53
N LEU A 134 -1.63 0.02 -31.83
CA LEU A 134 -1.90 1.44 -31.54
C LEU A 134 -0.69 2.13 -30.92
N ARG A 135 -0.04 1.53 -29.91
CA ARG A 135 1.15 2.14 -29.30
C ARG A 135 2.29 2.34 -30.28
N SER A 136 2.47 1.42 -31.23
CA SER A 136 3.51 1.52 -32.25
C SER A 136 3.16 2.52 -33.36
N GLN A 137 1.90 2.57 -33.78
CA GLN A 137 1.47 3.23 -35.01
C GLN A 137 0.77 4.59 -34.77
N ARG A 138 0.38 4.89 -33.53
CA ARG A 138 -0.36 6.12 -33.20
C ARG A 138 0.38 7.41 -33.55
N GLN A 139 1.71 7.44 -33.43
CA GLN A 139 2.48 8.63 -33.81
C GLN A 139 2.49 8.84 -35.33
N GLU A 140 2.59 7.75 -36.08
CA GLU A 140 2.56 7.77 -37.54
C GLU A 140 1.18 8.15 -38.06
N ILE A 141 0.13 7.57 -37.49
CA ILE A 141 -1.27 7.93 -37.80
C ILE A 141 -1.51 9.41 -37.50
N ARG A 142 -1.02 9.91 -36.36
CA ARG A 142 -1.16 11.33 -36.00
C ARG A 142 -0.42 12.26 -36.95
N ARG A 143 0.72 11.85 -37.50
CA ARG A 143 1.47 12.62 -38.51
C ARG A 143 0.79 12.63 -39.88
N SER A 144 0.12 11.54 -40.25
CA SER A 144 -0.65 11.46 -41.50
C SER A 144 -1.99 12.21 -41.46
N MET A 145 -2.37 12.75 -40.30
CA MET A 145 -3.63 13.46 -40.11
C MET A 145 -3.38 14.97 -40.04
N PRO A 146 -4.35 15.80 -40.46
CA PRO A 146 -4.23 17.26 -40.37
C PRO A 146 -4.02 17.73 -38.93
N GLY A 147 -3.25 18.81 -38.78
CA GLY A 147 -2.88 19.39 -37.47
C GLY A 147 -4.13 19.75 -36.67
N GLY A 148 -4.31 19.10 -35.52
CA GLY A 148 -5.50 19.25 -34.66
C GLY A 148 -6.38 18.01 -34.54
N ALA A 149 -6.03 16.92 -35.25
CA ALA A 149 -6.79 15.66 -35.18
C ALA A 149 -7.06 15.20 -33.75
N GLN A 150 -8.35 15.03 -33.45
CA GLN A 150 -8.78 14.62 -32.11
C GLN A 150 -8.41 13.15 -31.87
N ALA A 151 -8.27 12.77 -30.60
CA ALA A 151 -7.92 11.40 -30.23
C ALA A 151 -8.88 10.35 -30.82
N ALA A 152 -10.17 10.70 -30.97
CA ALA A 152 -11.18 9.84 -31.57
C ALA A 152 -10.93 9.58 -33.07
N GLU A 153 -10.48 10.59 -33.83
CA GLU A 153 -10.20 10.46 -35.27
C GLU A 153 -8.96 9.60 -35.51
N VAL A 154 -7.93 9.78 -34.68
CA VAL A 154 -6.72 8.94 -34.68
C VAL A 154 -7.07 7.48 -34.37
N SER A 155 -8.01 7.24 -33.45
CA SER A 155 -8.49 5.89 -33.14
C SER A 155 -9.25 5.24 -34.30
N ARG A 156 -10.15 5.97 -34.98
CA ARG A 156 -10.89 5.42 -36.13
C ARG A 156 -9.98 5.07 -37.29
N GLU A 157 -9.00 5.93 -37.60
CA GLU A 157 -8.01 5.64 -38.64
C GLU A 157 -7.12 4.46 -38.27
N ALA A 158 -6.78 4.30 -36.98
CA ALA A 158 -6.06 3.12 -36.52
C ALA A 158 -6.87 1.83 -36.63
N GLU A 159 -8.18 1.88 -36.35
CA GLU A 159 -9.06 0.72 -36.53
C GLU A 159 -9.17 0.31 -38.00
N ARG A 160 -9.23 1.29 -38.92
CA ARG A 160 -9.19 1.04 -40.36
C ARG A 160 -7.90 0.31 -40.76
N ARG A 161 -6.74 0.84 -40.39
CA ARG A 161 -5.44 0.21 -40.66
C ARG A 161 -5.31 -1.18 -40.03
N TRP A 162 -5.85 -1.37 -38.82
CA TRP A 162 -5.87 -2.68 -38.16
C TRP A 162 -6.72 -3.71 -38.91
N LYS A 163 -7.84 -3.32 -39.52
CA LYS A 163 -8.66 -4.22 -40.33
C LYS A 163 -7.96 -4.61 -41.63
N GLU A 164 -7.26 -3.68 -42.27
CA GLU A 164 -6.50 -3.88 -43.51
C GLU A 164 -5.22 -4.71 -43.32
N LEU A 165 -4.71 -4.81 -42.08
CA LEU A 165 -3.52 -5.61 -41.78
C LEU A 165 -3.76 -7.11 -42.05
N PRO A 166 -2.81 -7.82 -42.69
CA PRO A 166 -2.89 -9.27 -42.87
C PRO A 166 -2.85 -9.98 -41.51
N ASP A 167 -3.50 -11.14 -41.43
CA ASP A 167 -3.64 -11.86 -40.16
C ASP A 167 -2.30 -12.29 -39.56
N GLY A 168 -1.31 -12.61 -40.40
CA GLY A 168 0.06 -12.87 -39.92
C GLY A 168 0.71 -11.66 -39.24
N ALA A 169 0.44 -10.44 -39.71
CA ALA A 169 0.92 -9.23 -39.04
C ALA A 169 0.17 -8.99 -37.73
N LYS A 170 -1.17 -9.19 -37.70
CA LYS A 170 -1.95 -9.12 -36.44
C LYS A 170 -1.44 -10.13 -35.40
N GLN A 171 -1.04 -11.33 -35.84
CA GLN A 171 -0.49 -12.38 -34.99
C GLN A 171 0.82 -11.96 -34.33
N SER A 172 1.73 -11.29 -35.05
CA SER A 172 2.97 -10.76 -34.45
C SER A 172 2.71 -9.76 -33.30
N TYR A 173 1.65 -8.94 -33.41
CA TYR A 173 1.23 -8.04 -32.34
C TYR A 173 0.60 -8.77 -31.16
N GLN A 174 -0.10 -9.88 -31.44
CA GLN A 174 -0.66 -10.76 -30.41
C GLN A 174 0.45 -11.45 -29.63
N GLU A 175 1.44 -12.04 -30.30
CA GLU A 175 2.62 -12.65 -29.68
C GLU A 175 3.41 -11.62 -28.85
N GLY A 176 3.59 -10.41 -29.38
CA GLY A 176 4.23 -9.31 -28.65
C GLY A 176 3.44 -8.87 -27.40
N PHE A 177 2.11 -8.95 -27.43
CA PHE A 177 1.26 -8.70 -26.27
C PHE A 177 1.38 -9.84 -25.25
N ASP A 178 1.31 -11.09 -25.70
CA ASP A 178 1.39 -12.27 -24.85
C ASP A 178 2.75 -12.39 -24.16
N ARG A 179 3.84 -12.06 -24.87
CA ARG A 179 5.19 -11.96 -24.28
C ARG A 179 5.23 -10.95 -23.13
N LYS A 180 4.73 -9.73 -23.36
CA LYS A 180 4.68 -8.69 -22.31
C LYS A 180 3.77 -9.09 -21.15
N LEU A 181 2.67 -9.78 -21.44
CA LEU A 181 1.76 -10.28 -20.41
C LEU A 181 2.43 -11.40 -19.59
N ALA A 182 3.21 -12.28 -20.22
CA ALA A 182 4.00 -13.30 -19.56
C ALA A 182 5.10 -12.68 -18.68
N GLU A 183 5.83 -11.68 -19.18
CA GLU A 183 6.80 -10.89 -18.41
C GLU A 183 6.14 -10.26 -17.18
N TYR A 184 4.98 -9.62 -17.36
CA TYR A 184 4.21 -9.03 -16.26
C TYR A 184 3.77 -10.07 -15.24
N ARG A 185 3.29 -11.26 -15.68
CA ARG A 185 2.90 -12.36 -14.79
C ARG A 185 4.11 -12.91 -14.02
N ALA A 186 5.24 -13.10 -14.69
CA ALA A 186 6.48 -13.54 -14.07
C ALA A 186 6.97 -12.54 -13.02
N ALA A 187 6.97 -11.25 -13.34
CA ALA A 187 7.36 -10.21 -12.40
C ALA A 187 6.36 -10.06 -11.23
N LEU A 188 5.07 -10.30 -11.44
CA LEU A 188 4.10 -10.41 -10.35
C LEU A 188 4.37 -11.63 -9.46
N GLN A 189 4.74 -12.76 -10.05
CA GLN A 189 5.07 -13.98 -9.30
C GLN A 189 6.36 -13.77 -8.50
N GLU A 190 7.40 -13.20 -9.11
CA GLU A 190 8.64 -12.83 -8.43
C GLU A 190 8.37 -11.85 -7.29
N HIS A 191 7.54 -10.82 -7.52
CA HIS A 191 7.14 -9.89 -6.47
C HIS A 191 6.36 -10.56 -5.34
N LYS A 192 5.41 -11.45 -5.65
CA LYS A 192 4.70 -12.24 -4.63
C LYS A 192 5.67 -13.08 -3.79
N SER A 193 6.73 -13.59 -4.40
CA SER A 193 7.80 -14.33 -3.73
C SER A 193 8.86 -13.43 -3.05
N ASN A 194 9.01 -12.18 -3.49
CA ASN A 194 10.02 -11.21 -3.05
C ASN A 194 9.45 -9.76 -3.08
N PRO A 195 8.65 -9.37 -2.07
CA PRO A 195 7.84 -8.15 -2.11
C PRO A 195 8.62 -6.82 -2.12
N VAL A 196 9.95 -6.86 -1.96
CA VAL A 196 10.78 -5.65 -1.80
C VAL A 196 12.10 -5.74 -2.60
N GLY A 197 12.18 -6.64 -3.59
CA GLY A 197 13.24 -6.63 -4.60
C GLY A 197 14.67 -6.84 -4.08
N LEU A 198 14.83 -7.36 -2.87
CA LEU A 198 16.14 -7.49 -2.23
C LEU A 198 16.27 -8.78 -1.43
N MET A 199 15.65 -9.87 -1.85
CA MET A 199 15.90 -11.19 -1.27
C MET A 199 17.28 -11.67 -1.76
N ARG A 200 18.32 -11.49 -0.94
CA ARG A 200 19.61 -12.16 -1.15
C ARG A 200 19.60 -13.47 -0.38
N SER A 201 19.84 -14.57 -1.07
CA SER A 201 19.98 -15.90 -0.47
C SER A 201 21.43 -16.38 -0.55
N ALA A 202 21.94 -16.96 0.52
CA ALA A 202 23.21 -17.67 0.55
C ALA A 202 22.97 -19.08 1.12
N ARG A 203 23.54 -20.10 0.47
CA ARG A 203 23.60 -21.46 1.00
C ARG A 203 25.02 -21.72 1.48
N VAL A 204 25.15 -22.32 2.65
CA VAL A 204 26.44 -22.71 3.21
C VAL A 204 26.79 -24.10 2.69
N THR A 205 27.95 -24.22 2.05
CA THR A 205 28.39 -25.46 1.38
C THR A 205 29.46 -26.23 2.15
N SER A 206 29.98 -25.69 3.25
CA SER A 206 31.05 -26.31 4.04
C SER A 206 31.01 -25.86 5.51
N GLY A 207 31.71 -26.58 6.40
CA GLY A 207 31.83 -26.25 7.83
C GLY A 207 30.63 -26.67 8.68
N ALA A 208 30.61 -26.21 9.94
CA ALA A 208 29.60 -26.59 10.94
C ALA A 208 28.17 -26.23 10.54
N ALA A 209 28.00 -25.18 9.73
CA ALA A 209 26.71 -24.76 9.20
C ALA A 209 26.43 -25.28 7.77
N CYS A 210 27.10 -26.34 7.30
CA CYS A 210 26.86 -26.90 5.97
C CYS A 210 25.36 -27.25 5.77
N GLY A 211 24.82 -26.90 4.60
CA GLY A 211 23.41 -27.11 4.26
C GLY A 211 22.45 -26.02 4.75
N TRP A 212 22.90 -25.12 5.64
CA TRP A 212 22.07 -24.00 6.09
C TRP A 212 21.83 -22.99 4.97
N THR A 213 20.64 -22.38 4.99
CA THR A 213 20.25 -21.35 4.02
C THR A 213 19.90 -20.05 4.73
N LEU A 214 20.52 -18.95 4.33
CA LEU A 214 20.24 -17.59 4.82
C LEU A 214 19.56 -16.81 3.73
N GLN A 215 18.41 -16.22 4.04
CA GLN A 215 17.70 -15.29 3.17
C GLN A 215 17.56 -13.96 3.90
N ALA A 216 17.85 -12.86 3.22
CA ALA A 216 17.75 -11.52 3.77
C ALA A 216 16.96 -10.65 2.80
N TRP A 217 16.01 -9.84 3.29
CA TRP A 217 15.26 -8.88 2.48
C TRP A 217 14.96 -7.61 3.28
N ARG A 218 14.57 -6.52 2.61
CA ARG A 218 14.06 -5.33 3.30
C ARG A 218 12.54 -5.42 3.42
N ASN A 219 11.95 -5.00 4.52
CA ASN A 219 10.49 -4.86 4.61
C ASN A 219 10.02 -3.48 4.10
N ALA A 220 8.71 -3.23 4.10
CA ALA A 220 8.14 -1.94 3.68
C ALA A 220 8.65 -0.73 4.48
N ARG A 221 9.17 -0.95 5.70
CA ARG A 221 9.80 0.08 6.54
C ARG A 221 11.31 0.20 6.31
N ARG A 222 11.83 -0.41 5.24
CA ARG A 222 13.25 -0.46 4.88
C ARG A 222 14.16 -1.16 5.89
N ALA A 223 13.61 -1.86 6.89
CA ALA A 223 14.37 -2.65 7.86
C ALA A 223 14.77 -4.00 7.26
N VAL A 224 15.95 -4.51 7.61
CA VAL A 224 16.45 -5.81 7.13
C VAL A 224 15.79 -6.92 7.95
N CYS A 225 15.15 -7.84 7.25
CA CYS A 225 14.54 -9.05 7.77
C CYS A 225 15.37 -10.27 7.34
N TRP A 226 15.38 -11.30 8.18
CA TRP A 226 16.14 -12.52 7.95
C TRP A 226 15.22 -13.74 7.99
N LYS A 227 15.61 -14.77 7.24
CA LYS A 227 15.10 -16.13 7.37
C LYS A 227 16.28 -17.08 7.27
N ILE A 228 16.61 -17.73 8.36
CA ILE A 228 17.76 -18.62 8.51
C ILE A 228 17.20 -20.01 8.71
N SER A 229 17.42 -20.91 7.76
CA SER A 229 16.79 -22.24 7.72
C SER A 229 17.87 -23.31 7.89
N GLU A 230 17.65 -24.18 8.87
CA GLU A 230 18.42 -25.41 9.06
C GLU A 230 18.03 -26.42 7.97
N PRO A 231 19.00 -27.19 7.42
CA PRO A 231 18.67 -28.27 6.50
C PRO A 231 17.77 -29.29 7.18
N LYS A 232 16.78 -29.82 6.46
CA LYS A 232 15.94 -30.90 6.96
C LYS A 232 16.78 -32.18 7.00
N ALA A 233 17.04 -32.70 8.20
CA ALA A 233 17.62 -34.03 8.39
C ALA A 233 16.50 -35.07 8.47
N GLU A 234 16.78 -36.32 8.08
CA GLU A 234 15.82 -37.42 8.19
C GLU A 234 15.28 -37.53 9.63
N GLY A 235 13.95 -37.52 9.76
CA GLY A 235 13.27 -37.64 11.05
C GLY A 235 13.18 -36.36 11.90
N ARG A 236 13.76 -35.22 11.50
CA ARG A 236 13.68 -33.96 12.25
C ARG A 236 13.14 -32.80 11.41
N ALA A 237 12.15 -32.08 11.94
CA ALA A 237 11.68 -30.84 11.34
C ALA A 237 12.81 -29.78 11.36
N GLY A 238 13.18 -29.27 10.17
CA GLY A 238 14.18 -28.19 10.06
C GLY A 238 13.70 -26.93 10.76
N ARG A 239 14.57 -26.33 11.59
CA ARG A 239 14.25 -25.10 12.33
C ARG A 239 14.46 -23.87 11.45
N THR A 240 13.66 -22.83 11.69
CA THR A 240 13.81 -21.52 11.03
C THR A 240 13.88 -20.39 12.05
N PHE A 241 14.81 -19.46 11.84
CA PHE A 241 15.04 -18.30 12.70
C PHE A 241 14.83 -17.00 11.91
N GLN A 242 14.27 -15.98 12.55
CA GLN A 242 13.96 -14.68 11.93
C GLN A 242 14.98 -13.58 12.27
N ASP A 243 15.82 -13.81 13.29
CA ASP A 243 16.92 -12.92 13.65
C ASP A 243 18.11 -13.69 14.23
N PHE A 244 19.25 -13.00 14.36
CA PHE A 244 20.48 -13.56 14.88
C PHE A 244 20.51 -13.69 16.41
N LYS A 245 19.60 -13.02 17.13
CA LYS A 245 19.51 -13.11 18.58
C LYS A 245 18.93 -14.47 18.97
N ASP A 246 17.84 -14.87 18.32
CA ASP A 246 17.19 -16.16 18.48
C ASP A 246 18.09 -17.29 17.97
N LEU A 247 18.76 -17.08 16.83
CA LEU A 247 19.74 -18.03 16.31
C LEU A 247 20.82 -18.34 17.34
N ARG A 248 21.40 -17.31 17.99
CA ARG A 248 22.47 -17.47 18.98
C ARG A 248 22.05 -18.34 20.17
N GLN A 249 20.77 -18.34 20.53
CA GLN A 249 20.25 -19.11 21.65
C GLN A 249 19.89 -20.56 21.25
N GLY A 250 19.55 -20.79 19.98
CA GLY A 250 19.02 -22.07 19.50
C GLY A 250 20.03 -23.00 18.79
N VAL A 251 21.24 -22.53 18.50
CA VAL A 251 22.26 -23.31 17.76
C VAL A 251 23.60 -23.31 18.47
N GLU A 252 24.44 -24.28 18.13
CA GLU A 252 25.80 -24.35 18.63
C GLU A 252 26.62 -23.11 18.25
N THR A 253 27.52 -22.68 19.15
CA THR A 253 28.33 -21.47 18.96
C THR A 253 29.12 -21.48 17.63
N ALA A 254 29.60 -22.64 17.19
CA ALA A 254 30.31 -22.79 15.92
C ALA A 254 29.41 -22.46 14.71
N VAL A 255 28.18 -23.00 14.69
CA VAL A 255 27.17 -22.73 13.66
C VAL A 255 26.81 -21.24 13.65
N TYR A 256 26.51 -20.66 14.82
CA TYR A 256 26.18 -19.23 14.93
C TYR A 256 27.31 -18.34 14.39
N ARG A 257 28.57 -18.60 14.78
CA ARG A 257 29.72 -17.80 14.33
C ARG A 257 29.88 -17.86 12.82
N GLN A 258 29.79 -19.05 12.23
CA GLN A 258 29.91 -19.21 10.79
C GLN A 258 28.80 -18.46 10.04
N LEU A 259 27.55 -18.60 10.49
CA LEU A 259 26.40 -17.91 9.88
C LEU A 259 26.46 -16.39 10.04
N ASN A 260 26.85 -15.90 11.21
CA ASN A 260 26.99 -14.47 11.49
C ASN A 260 28.15 -13.84 10.68
N ASN A 261 29.23 -14.58 10.44
CA ASN A 261 30.37 -14.10 9.65
C ASN A 261 30.02 -13.93 8.16
N LEU A 262 29.14 -14.76 7.60
CA LEU A 262 28.64 -14.61 6.23
C LEU A 262 27.88 -13.30 6.01
N VAL A 263 27.37 -12.68 7.08
CA VAL A 263 26.57 -11.46 7.02
C VAL A 263 27.41 -10.17 7.13
N ARG A 264 28.52 -10.19 7.86
CA ARG A 264 29.05 -8.98 8.51
C ARG A 264 29.91 -8.02 7.69
N PRO A 265 30.33 -8.29 6.43
CA PRO A 265 30.63 -7.16 5.55
C PRO A 265 29.95 -7.24 4.17
N GLY A 266 30.16 -8.32 3.42
CA GLY A 266 29.79 -8.36 1.99
C GLY A 266 28.30 -8.37 1.74
N LEU A 267 27.54 -9.13 2.53
CA LEU A 267 26.10 -9.27 2.33
C LEU A 267 25.35 -8.00 2.77
N LEU A 268 25.67 -7.45 3.95
CA LEU A 268 25.08 -6.19 4.43
C LEU A 268 25.41 -4.98 3.54
N ALA A 269 26.65 -4.87 3.04
CA ALA A 269 27.04 -3.80 2.12
C ALA A 269 26.25 -3.90 0.79
N ARG A 270 26.16 -5.11 0.23
CA ARG A 270 25.38 -5.40 -0.99
C ARG A 270 23.87 -5.24 -0.80
N LEU A 271 23.35 -5.44 0.42
CA LEU A 271 21.94 -5.19 0.75
C LEU A 271 21.65 -3.68 0.95
N ASN A 272 22.62 -2.92 1.45
CA ASN A 272 22.47 -1.48 1.66
C ASN A 272 22.73 -0.65 0.39
N GLY A 273 22.96 -1.28 -0.77
CA GLY A 273 23.24 -0.58 -2.03
C GLY A 273 24.62 0.08 -2.09
N LYS A 274 25.46 -0.10 -1.05
CA LYS A 274 26.89 0.23 -1.13
C LYS A 274 27.59 -0.95 -1.81
N ALA A 275 27.51 -0.99 -3.13
CA ALA A 275 28.43 -1.81 -3.91
C ALA A 275 29.85 -1.33 -3.59
N ALA A 276 30.62 -2.14 -2.86
CA ALA A 276 32.07 -2.05 -2.95
C ALA A 276 32.42 -2.40 -4.40
N ALA A 277 33.13 -1.49 -5.08
CA ALA A 277 33.61 -1.68 -6.44
C ALA A 277 34.37 -3.03 -6.54
N PRO A 278 34.21 -3.79 -7.63
CA PRO A 278 35.04 -4.95 -7.89
C PRO A 278 36.40 -4.46 -8.38
N GLY A 279 37.46 -4.61 -7.58
CA GLY A 279 38.80 -4.23 -8.03
C GLY A 279 39.87 -4.25 -6.94
N ALA A 280 40.20 -5.45 -6.47
CA ALA A 280 41.55 -5.76 -5.96
C ALA A 280 41.66 -7.28 -5.81
N ALA A 281 42.03 -7.96 -6.90
CA ALA A 281 42.63 -9.28 -6.82
C ALA A 281 44.11 -9.12 -6.41
N PRO A 282 44.71 -10.11 -5.73
CA PRO A 282 46.04 -10.01 -5.17
C PRO A 282 47.09 -10.17 -6.28
N GLY A 283 48.04 -9.24 -6.35
CA GLY A 283 49.26 -9.41 -7.12
C GLY A 283 50.19 -10.37 -6.39
N ALA A 284 50.68 -11.37 -7.14
CA ALA A 284 51.74 -12.30 -6.79
C ALA A 284 53.06 -11.59 -6.47
#